data_AF-A0A950VTP6-F1
#
_entry.id   AF-A0A950VTP6-F1
#
_cell.length_a   1.000
_cell.length_b   1.000
_cell.length_c   1.000
_cell.angle_alpha   90.00
_cell.angle_beta   90.00
_cell.angle_gamma   90.00
#
_symmetry.space_group_name_H-M   'P 1'
#
loop_
_entity.id
_entity.type
_entity.pdbx_description
1 polymer ?
#
loop_
_entity_poly.entity_id
_entity_poly.type
_entity_poly.pdbx_seq_one_letter_code
_entity_poly.pdbx_strand_id
1 'polypeptide(L)'
;MVSQAVANGSAATAEQEPAVTPESVVESVRALRALIPNYVQLPIPTARTLQSVAALNPDFTQAAINAVSASETVQATVGQTAEELQAAVDATARWTMVRDELKATLDGVTSAVLTMKHSLGQSVLLTYTVSKKLVKVPQHANLLPHVALMRKTNRLGRNRKVQPPAPEPSPAPHV
;
A
#
# COMPACT_ATOMS: atom_id res chain seq x y z
N MET A 1 41.73 -50.57 -6.86
CA MET A 1 40.96 -49.96 -5.76
C MET A 1 41.25 -48.46 -5.81
N VAL A 2 40.24 -47.66 -6.16
CA VAL A 2 40.35 -46.21 -6.35
C VAL A 2 40.15 -45.55 -4.99
N SER A 3 41.21 -44.98 -4.41
CA SER A 3 41.09 -44.09 -3.25
C SER A 3 40.82 -42.67 -3.76
N GLN A 4 39.56 -42.23 -3.66
CA GLN A 4 39.20 -40.82 -3.74
C GLN A 4 39.60 -40.14 -2.42
N ALA A 5 40.57 -39.23 -2.49
CA ALA A 5 40.81 -38.25 -1.45
C ALA A 5 39.71 -37.19 -1.52
N VAL A 6 38.98 -37.05 -0.41
CA VAL A 6 37.91 -36.08 -0.23
C VAL A 6 38.52 -34.68 -0.23
N ALA A 7 38.21 -33.88 -1.24
CA ALA A 7 38.53 -32.45 -1.22
C ALA A 7 37.66 -31.80 -0.14
N ASN A 8 38.31 -31.36 0.94
CA ASN A 8 37.69 -30.50 1.95
C ASN A 8 37.29 -29.18 1.28
N GLY A 9 36.00 -29.04 0.98
CA GLY A 9 35.39 -27.78 0.63
C GLY A 9 35.51 -26.82 1.81
N SER A 10 36.33 -25.78 1.64
CA SER A 10 36.36 -24.60 2.47
C SER A 10 34.93 -24.05 2.59
N ALA A 11 34.29 -24.28 3.73
CA ALA A 11 33.09 -23.56 4.13
C ALA A 11 33.52 -22.11 4.39
N ALA A 12 33.56 -21.31 3.32
CA ALA A 12 33.51 -19.87 3.43
C ALA A 12 32.24 -19.55 4.24
N THR A 13 32.45 -19.01 5.43
CA THR A 13 31.42 -18.36 6.23
C THR A 13 30.71 -17.39 5.31
N ALA A 14 29.51 -17.76 4.85
CA ALA A 14 28.61 -16.81 4.24
C ALA A 14 28.29 -15.80 5.33
N GLU A 15 28.93 -14.63 5.24
CA GLU A 15 28.54 -13.45 5.99
C GLU A 15 27.04 -13.28 5.76
N GLN A 16 26.25 -13.57 6.80
CA GLN A 16 24.82 -13.35 6.76
C GLN A 16 24.64 -11.84 6.60
N GLU A 17 24.29 -11.41 5.39
CA GLU A 17 23.77 -10.05 5.16
C GLU A 17 22.73 -9.77 6.25
N PRO A 18 22.82 -8.60 6.92
CA PRO A 18 21.87 -8.27 7.98
C PRO A 18 20.47 -8.37 7.40
N ALA A 19 19.66 -9.26 7.97
CA ALA A 19 18.29 -9.47 7.54
C ALA A 19 17.55 -8.13 7.59
N VAL A 20 17.09 -7.65 6.43
CA VAL A 20 16.34 -6.39 6.32
C VAL A 20 15.09 -6.50 7.20
N THR A 21 15.03 -5.70 8.27
CA THR A 21 13.88 -5.68 9.18
C THR A 21 12.83 -4.70 8.67
N PRO A 22 11.53 -4.91 8.96
CA PRO A 22 10.48 -3.94 8.62
C PRO A 22 10.77 -2.53 9.15
N GLU A 23 11.39 -2.42 10.32
CA GLU A 23 11.77 -1.15 10.95
C GLU A 23 12.84 -0.43 10.12
N SER A 24 13.85 -1.14 9.61
CA SER A 24 14.87 -0.57 8.74
C SER A 24 14.29 -0.04 7.41
N VAL A 25 13.24 -0.70 6.89
CA VAL A 25 12.51 -0.23 5.70
C VAL A 25 11.73 1.04 6.01
N VAL A 26 11.10 1.14 7.18
CA VAL A 26 10.40 2.37 7.61
C VAL A 26 11.36 3.55 7.71
N GLU A 27 12.55 3.36 8.28
CA GLU A 27 13.57 4.42 8.33
C GLU A 27 14.03 4.82 6.93
N SER A 28 14.20 3.86 6.02
CA SER A 28 14.51 4.15 4.61
C SER A 28 13.41 4.98 3.94
N VAL A 29 12.13 4.66 4.18
CA VAL A 29 11.00 5.45 3.68
C VAL A 29 10.99 6.86 4.27
N ARG A 30 11.35 7.02 5.54
CA ARG A 30 11.49 8.37 6.14
C ARG A 30 12.64 9.16 5.54
N ALA A 31 13.77 8.51 5.29
CA ALA A 31 14.90 9.13 4.58
C ALA A 31 14.48 9.58 3.19
N LEU A 32 13.73 8.77 2.44
CA LEU A 32 13.18 9.16 1.14
C LEU A 32 12.26 10.38 1.23
N ARG A 33 11.41 10.48 2.25
CA ARG A 33 10.54 11.66 2.45
C ARG A 33 11.34 12.94 2.65
N ALA A 34 12.49 12.88 3.32
CA ALA A 34 13.36 14.03 3.52
C ALA A 34 13.98 14.58 2.22
N LEU A 35 14.00 13.79 1.15
CA LEU A 35 14.49 14.19 -0.17
C LEU A 35 13.42 14.87 -1.04
N ILE A 36 12.15 14.83 -0.64
CA ILE A 36 11.04 15.38 -1.44
C ILE A 36 10.87 16.88 -1.12
N PRO A 37 11.06 17.78 -2.09
CA PRO A 37 10.86 19.20 -1.91
C PRO A 37 9.42 19.51 -1.50
N ASN A 38 9.24 20.41 -0.53
CA ASN A 38 7.93 20.87 -0.08
C ASN A 38 6.98 19.74 0.34
N TYR A 39 7.51 18.62 0.87
CA TYR A 39 6.70 17.49 1.30
C TYR A 39 5.72 17.91 2.41
N VAL A 40 4.43 17.88 2.09
CA VAL A 40 3.34 18.17 3.03
C VAL A 40 2.13 17.30 2.71
N GLN A 41 1.37 16.92 3.73
CA GLN A 41 0.05 16.33 3.53
C GLN A 41 -0.99 17.44 3.43
N LEU A 42 -1.63 17.53 2.27
CA LEU A 42 -2.65 18.54 2.02
C LEU A 42 -4.01 18.11 2.61
N PRO A 43 -4.76 19.04 3.22
CA PRO A 43 -6.18 18.82 3.49
C PRO A 43 -6.94 18.54 2.18
N ILE A 44 -7.94 17.66 2.24
CA ILE A 44 -8.79 17.29 1.09
C ILE A 44 -9.33 18.50 0.32
N PRO A 45 -9.92 19.55 0.95
CA PRO A 45 -10.42 20.70 0.19
C PRO A 45 -9.31 21.44 -0.57
N THR A 46 -8.14 21.62 0.04
CA THR A 46 -6.98 22.26 -0.58
C THR A 46 -6.43 21.45 -1.76
N ALA A 47 -6.39 20.12 -1.63
CA ALA A 47 -5.95 19.25 -2.72
C ALA A 47 -6.87 19.39 -3.95
N ARG A 48 -8.19 19.45 -3.75
CA ARG A 48 -9.16 19.63 -4.84
C ARG A 48 -8.99 20.95 -5.57
N THR A 49 -8.75 22.05 -4.85
CA THR A 49 -8.55 23.36 -5.48
C THR A 49 -7.26 23.44 -6.29
N LEU A 50 -6.19 22.75 -5.86
CA LEU A 50 -4.95 22.69 -6.64
C LEU A 50 -5.09 21.82 -7.89
N GLN A 51 -5.87 20.74 -7.80
CA GLN A 51 -6.03 19.78 -8.88
C GLN A 51 -6.69 20.39 -10.13
N SER A 52 -7.57 21.38 -9.98
CA SER A 52 -8.21 22.03 -11.14
C SER A 52 -7.21 22.80 -12.02
N VAL A 53 -6.20 23.43 -11.40
CA VAL A 53 -5.12 24.15 -12.11
C VAL A 53 -4.00 23.19 -12.53
N ALA A 54 -3.75 22.13 -11.77
CA ALA A 54 -2.75 21.12 -12.14
C ALA A 54 -3.13 20.30 -13.38
N ALA A 55 -4.42 20.26 -13.75
CA ALA A 55 -4.94 19.51 -14.89
C ALA A 55 -5.02 20.32 -16.20
N LEU A 56 -4.21 21.38 -16.33
CA LEU A 56 -4.16 22.17 -17.56
C LEU A 56 -3.73 21.32 -18.76
N ASN A 57 -4.28 21.66 -19.92
CA ASN A 57 -3.91 21.02 -21.18
C ASN A 57 -2.42 21.33 -21.50
N PRO A 58 -1.59 20.32 -21.83
CA PRO A 58 -0.18 20.53 -22.18
C PRO A 58 0.04 21.52 -23.33
N ASP A 59 -0.80 21.52 -24.35
CA ASP A 59 -0.71 22.45 -25.49
C ASP A 59 -1.02 23.88 -25.05
N PHE A 60 -1.97 24.05 -24.13
CA PHE A 60 -2.26 25.35 -23.51
C PHE A 60 -1.05 25.85 -22.70
N THR A 61 -0.42 24.97 -21.92
CA THR A 61 0.80 25.31 -21.18
C THR A 61 1.94 25.72 -22.12
N GLN A 62 2.18 24.97 -23.20
CA GLN A 62 3.24 25.31 -24.16
C GLN A 62 2.96 26.61 -24.90
N ALA A 63 1.70 26.84 -25.30
CA ALA A 63 1.30 28.10 -25.93
C ALA A 63 1.53 29.30 -24.99
N ALA A 64 1.25 29.14 -23.69
CA ALA A 64 1.52 30.18 -22.69
C ALA A 64 3.03 30.46 -22.54
N ILE A 65 3.88 29.43 -22.51
CA ILE A 65 5.34 29.58 -22.48
C ILE A 65 5.84 30.32 -23.72
N ASN A 66 5.31 29.97 -24.91
CA ASN A 66 5.67 30.63 -26.16
C ASN A 66 5.25 32.10 -26.16
N ALA A 67 4.09 32.44 -25.56
CA ALA A 67 3.64 33.83 -25.42
C ALA A 67 4.56 34.64 -24.50
N VAL A 68 5.05 34.05 -23.40
CA VAL A 68 6.07 34.67 -22.53
C VAL A 68 7.36 34.91 -23.30
N SER A 69 7.83 33.93 -24.08
CA SER A 69 9.04 34.06 -24.90
C SER A 69 8.92 35.12 -26.00
N ALA A 70 7.71 35.36 -26.53
CA ALA A 70 7.48 36.26 -27.65
C ALA A 70 7.26 37.73 -27.24
N SER A 71 6.99 38.01 -25.95
CA SER A 71 6.65 39.35 -25.48
C SER A 71 7.30 39.68 -24.13
N GLU A 72 8.22 40.65 -24.16
CA GLU A 72 8.86 41.19 -22.95
C GLU A 72 7.83 41.75 -21.95
N THR A 73 6.74 42.37 -22.44
CA THR A 73 5.66 42.87 -21.58
C THR A 73 4.95 41.75 -20.83
N VAL A 74 4.67 40.63 -21.51
CA VAL A 74 4.06 39.45 -20.87
C VAL A 74 5.04 38.84 -19.87
N GLN A 75 6.31 38.68 -20.24
CA GLN A 75 7.35 38.18 -19.35
C GLN A 75 7.50 39.06 -18.09
N ALA A 76 7.56 40.39 -18.25
CA ALA A 76 7.64 41.32 -17.13
C ALA A 76 6.41 41.26 -16.21
N THR A 77 5.23 40.99 -16.78
CA THR A 77 3.97 40.88 -16.01
C THR A 77 3.88 39.55 -15.24
N VAL A 78 4.29 38.45 -15.87
CA VAL A 78 4.28 37.10 -15.24
C VAL A 78 5.41 36.98 -14.21
N GLY A 79 6.52 37.69 -14.40
CA GLY A 79 7.68 37.67 -13.52
C GLY A 79 8.50 36.37 -13.61
N GLN A 80 8.27 35.57 -14.65
CA GLN A 80 9.03 34.36 -14.95
C GLN A 80 9.41 34.35 -16.43
N THR A 81 10.62 33.90 -16.71
CA THR A 81 11.12 33.67 -18.07
C THR A 81 10.51 32.40 -18.68
N ALA A 82 10.50 32.31 -20.01
CA ALA A 82 10.07 31.09 -20.69
C ALA A 82 10.95 29.88 -20.31
N GLU A 83 12.24 30.12 -20.06
CA GLU A 83 13.22 29.10 -19.63
C GLU A 83 12.91 28.54 -18.24
N GLU A 84 12.57 29.41 -17.27
CA GLU A 84 12.15 28.98 -15.93
C GLU A 84 10.84 28.19 -15.95
N LEU A 85 9.88 28.61 -16.78
CA LEU A 85 8.61 27.89 -16.95
C LEU A 85 8.84 26.51 -17.58
N GLN A 86 9.70 26.42 -18.60
CA GLN A 86 10.06 25.14 -19.22
C GLN A 86 10.77 24.23 -18.21
N ALA A 87 11.70 24.76 -17.41
CA ALA A 87 12.36 24.01 -16.34
C ALA A 87 11.36 23.50 -15.29
N ALA A 88 10.33 24.29 -14.96
CA ALA A 88 9.27 23.87 -14.04
C ALA A 88 8.39 22.74 -14.60
N VAL A 89 8.07 22.78 -15.91
CA VAL A 89 7.38 21.68 -16.62
C VAL A 89 8.19 20.41 -16.51
N ASP A 90 9.48 20.47 -16.86
CA ASP A 90 10.36 19.31 -16.83
C ASP A 90 10.55 18.76 -15.41
N ALA A 91 10.71 19.64 -14.42
CA ALA A 91 10.82 19.25 -13.01
C ALA A 91 9.55 18.52 -12.55
N THR A 92 8.37 19.03 -12.92
CA THR A 92 7.08 18.40 -12.59
C THR A 92 6.95 17.02 -13.22
N ALA A 93 7.38 16.86 -14.47
CA ALA A 93 7.40 15.56 -15.15
C ALA A 93 8.31 14.55 -14.44
N ARG A 94 9.53 14.96 -14.05
CA ARG A 94 10.45 14.08 -13.31
C ARG A 94 9.91 13.67 -11.94
N TRP A 95 9.28 14.59 -11.20
CA TRP A 95 8.63 14.27 -9.93
C TRP A 95 7.39 13.39 -10.08
N THR A 96 6.70 13.47 -11.22
CA THR A 96 5.59 12.58 -11.56
C THR A 96 6.07 11.14 -11.70
N MET A 97 7.22 10.91 -12.34
CA MET A 97 7.83 9.57 -12.42
C MET A 97 8.17 9.01 -11.04
N VAL A 98 8.75 9.82 -10.16
CA VAL A 98 9.05 9.42 -8.77
C VAL A 98 7.79 9.03 -8.00
N ARG A 99 6.71 9.82 -8.13
CA ARG A 99 5.40 9.50 -7.53
C ARG A 99 4.89 8.14 -7.99
N ASP A 100 4.96 7.88 -9.29
CA ASP A 100 4.41 6.64 -9.87
C ASP A 100 5.19 5.40 -9.41
N GLU A 101 6.51 5.51 -9.30
CA GLU A 101 7.36 4.45 -8.75
C GLU A 101 7.05 4.19 -7.26
N LEU A 102 6.90 5.25 -6.46
CA LEU A 102 6.51 5.13 -5.05
C LEU A 102 5.13 4.50 -4.89
N LYS A 103 4.20 4.81 -5.79
CA LYS A 103 2.87 4.19 -5.81
C LYS A 103 2.95 2.71 -6.16
N ALA A 104 3.70 2.33 -7.20
CA ALA A 104 3.90 0.94 -7.56
C ALA A 104 4.53 0.14 -6.41
N THR A 105 5.52 0.73 -5.73
CA THR A 105 6.13 0.16 -4.53
C THR A 105 5.10 -0.07 -3.41
N LEU A 106 4.23 0.91 -3.14
CA LEU A 106 3.17 0.79 -2.14
C LEU A 106 2.18 -0.34 -2.48
N ASP A 107 1.79 -0.44 -3.75
CA ASP A 107 0.87 -1.49 -4.22
C ASP A 107 1.52 -2.88 -4.09
N GLY A 108 2.83 -2.99 -4.36
CA GLY A 108 3.63 -4.21 -4.12
C GLY A 108 3.72 -4.61 -2.65
N VAL A 109 4.05 -3.67 -1.75
CA VAL A 109 4.08 -3.91 -0.29
C VAL A 109 2.71 -4.35 0.23
N THR A 110 1.64 -3.72 -0.24
CA THR A 110 0.27 -4.08 0.12
C THR A 110 -0.03 -5.54 -0.25
N SER A 111 0.37 -5.95 -1.47
CA SER A 111 0.18 -7.31 -1.97
C SER A 111 1.01 -8.35 -1.18
N ALA A 112 2.23 -7.99 -0.81
CA ALA A 112 3.09 -8.84 0.03
C ALA A 112 2.47 -9.05 1.42
N VAL A 113 2.00 -7.99 2.08
CA VAL A 113 1.33 -8.08 3.39
C VAL A 113 0.07 -8.93 3.34
N LEU A 114 -0.73 -8.79 2.28
CA LEU A 114 -1.90 -9.63 2.07
C LEU A 114 -1.51 -11.11 1.96
N THR A 115 -0.46 -11.43 1.21
CA THR A 115 0.05 -12.80 1.04
C THR A 115 0.54 -13.38 2.37
N MET A 116 1.29 -12.61 3.15
CA MET A 116 1.73 -13.01 4.50
C MET A 116 0.54 -13.30 5.42
N LYS A 117 -0.47 -12.42 5.43
CA LYS A 117 -1.70 -12.61 6.20
C LYS A 117 -2.48 -13.84 5.76
N HIS A 118 -2.56 -14.09 4.45
CA HIS A 118 -3.21 -15.28 3.92
C HIS A 118 -2.52 -16.56 4.40
N SER A 119 -1.19 -16.64 4.26
CA SER A 119 -0.40 -17.78 4.72
C SER A 119 -0.56 -18.04 6.23
N LEU A 120 -0.50 -16.98 7.04
CA LEU A 120 -0.76 -17.05 8.47
C LEU A 120 -2.19 -17.55 8.75
N GLY A 121 -3.18 -17.02 8.04
CA GLY A 121 -4.57 -17.44 8.15
C GLY A 121 -4.76 -18.94 7.88
N GLN A 122 -4.13 -19.48 6.83
CA GLN A 122 -4.16 -20.91 6.52
C GLN A 122 -3.57 -21.74 7.67
N SER A 123 -2.42 -21.34 8.19
CA SER A 123 -1.76 -22.03 9.31
C SER A 123 -2.62 -22.03 10.57
N VAL A 124 -3.26 -20.90 10.90
CA VAL A 124 -4.16 -20.77 12.06
C VAL A 124 -5.43 -21.63 11.89
N LEU A 125 -6.02 -21.65 10.70
CA LEU A 125 -7.20 -22.48 10.41
C LEU A 125 -6.89 -23.98 10.45
N LEU A 126 -5.73 -24.38 9.94
CA LEU A 126 -5.24 -25.75 10.06
C LEU A 126 -5.04 -26.12 11.53
N THR A 127 -4.40 -25.25 12.31
CA THR A 127 -4.19 -25.44 13.75
C THR A 127 -5.52 -25.67 14.49
N TYR A 128 -6.54 -24.85 14.22
CA TYR A 128 -7.87 -25.04 14.78
C TYR A 128 -8.48 -26.39 14.39
N THR A 129 -8.38 -26.76 13.11
CA THR A 129 -8.94 -28.02 12.57
C THR A 129 -8.28 -29.24 13.20
N VAL A 130 -6.95 -29.24 13.31
CA VAL A 130 -6.18 -30.30 13.95
C VAL A 130 -6.52 -30.37 15.44
N SER A 131 -6.50 -29.25 16.15
CA SER A 131 -6.82 -29.19 17.59
C SER A 131 -8.22 -29.72 17.87
N LYS A 132 -9.21 -29.37 17.04
CA LYS A 132 -10.59 -29.87 17.13
C LYS A 132 -10.70 -31.39 16.94
N LYS A 133 -9.81 -32.00 16.13
CA LYS A 133 -9.75 -33.46 15.99
C LYS A 133 -9.07 -34.11 17.19
N LEU A 134 -7.98 -33.51 17.67
CA LEU A 134 -7.18 -34.05 18.78
C LEU A 134 -7.91 -34.08 20.12
N VAL A 135 -8.75 -33.08 20.42
CA VAL A 135 -9.54 -33.06 21.69
C VAL A 135 -10.51 -34.24 21.85
N LYS A 136 -10.76 -35.02 20.79
CA LYS A 136 -11.55 -36.26 20.89
C LYS A 136 -10.78 -37.39 21.58
N VAL A 137 -9.44 -37.30 21.63
CA VAL A 137 -8.57 -38.25 22.32
C VAL A 137 -8.33 -37.72 23.74
N PRO A 138 -8.60 -38.51 24.81
CA PRO A 138 -8.47 -38.03 26.20
C PRO A 138 -7.09 -37.46 26.55
N GLN A 139 -6.03 -37.94 25.90
CA GLN A 139 -4.64 -37.49 26.08
C GLN A 139 -4.42 -36.01 25.70
N HIS A 140 -5.33 -35.39 24.94
CA HIS A 140 -5.24 -33.99 24.50
C HIS A 140 -6.35 -33.10 25.07
N ALA A 141 -6.96 -33.50 26.20
CA ALA A 141 -8.03 -32.72 26.85
C ALA A 141 -7.60 -31.29 27.24
N ASN A 142 -6.29 -31.06 27.43
CA ASN A 142 -5.71 -29.73 27.68
C ASN A 142 -5.97 -28.72 26.55
N LEU A 143 -6.30 -29.15 25.33
CA LEU A 143 -6.60 -28.26 24.20
C LEU A 143 -8.04 -27.71 24.22
N LEU A 144 -8.94 -28.28 25.03
CA LEU A 144 -10.36 -27.88 25.13
C LEU A 144 -10.56 -26.37 25.36
N PRO A 145 -9.91 -25.70 26.34
CA PRO A 145 -10.09 -24.26 26.55
C PRO A 145 -9.64 -23.43 25.34
N HIS A 146 -8.55 -23.82 24.67
CA HIS A 146 -8.05 -23.11 23.48
C HIS A 146 -8.99 -23.27 22.28
N VAL A 147 -9.52 -24.47 22.03
CA VAL A 147 -10.51 -24.72 20.97
C VAL A 147 -11.81 -23.95 21.23
N ALA A 148 -12.25 -23.86 22.49
CA ALA A 148 -13.42 -23.08 22.86
C ALA A 148 -13.21 -21.58 22.58
N LEU A 149 -12.03 -21.04 22.94
CA LEU A 149 -11.66 -19.65 22.66
C LEU A 149 -11.61 -19.38 21.15
N MET A 150 -10.89 -20.22 20.39
CA MET A 150 -10.79 -20.12 18.93
C MET A 150 -12.18 -20.15 18.27
N ARG A 151 -13.08 -21.02 18.73
CA ARG A 151 -14.46 -21.09 18.23
C ARG A 151 -15.26 -19.82 18.53
N LYS A 152 -15.07 -19.21 19.70
CA LYS A 152 -15.78 -17.98 20.11
C LYS A 152 -15.33 -16.77 19.28
N THR A 153 -14.03 -16.68 18.99
CA THR A 153 -13.42 -15.53 18.29
C THR A 153 -13.48 -15.65 16.77
N ASN A 154 -13.59 -16.86 16.22
CA ASN A 154 -13.69 -17.07 14.79
C ASN A 154 -15.02 -16.50 14.25
N ARG A 155 -14.93 -15.48 13.39
CA ARG A 155 -16.08 -14.85 12.72
C ARG A 155 -16.29 -15.34 11.28
N LEU A 156 -15.40 -16.17 10.76
CA LEU A 156 -15.50 -16.72 9.42
C LEU A 156 -16.74 -17.61 9.33
N GLY A 157 -17.68 -17.26 8.43
CA GLY A 157 -18.92 -18.00 8.22
C GLY A 157 -20.11 -17.61 9.12
N ARG A 158 -19.97 -16.62 10.02
CA ARG A 158 -21.16 -16.02 10.67
C ARG A 158 -21.83 -15.08 9.66
N ASN A 159 -22.66 -15.65 8.78
CA ASN A 159 -23.64 -14.88 8.02
C ASN A 159 -24.47 -14.08 9.02
N ARG A 160 -24.33 -12.74 8.98
CA ARG A 160 -25.29 -11.85 9.61
C ARG A 160 -26.60 -12.08 8.86
N LYS A 161 -27.53 -12.86 9.43
CA LYS A 161 -28.90 -12.89 8.95
C LYS A 161 -29.40 -11.46 9.03
N VAL A 162 -29.49 -10.78 7.89
CA VAL A 162 -30.22 -9.53 7.77
C VAL A 162 -31.68 -9.93 7.90
N GLN A 163 -32.31 -9.51 9.00
CA GLN A 163 -33.75 -9.68 9.17
C GLN A 163 -34.43 -8.73 8.18
N PRO A 164 -35.32 -9.22 7.29
CA PRO A 164 -36.07 -8.33 6.41
C PRO A 164 -36.87 -7.31 7.25
N PRO A 165 -36.98 -6.05 6.79
CA PRO A 165 -37.83 -5.08 7.45
C PRO A 165 -39.26 -5.61 7.51
N ALA A 166 -39.93 -5.41 8.66
CA ALA A 166 -41.31 -5.81 8.84
C ALA A 166 -42.19 -5.09 7.80
N PRO A 167 -43.18 -5.76 7.19
CA PRO A 167 -44.06 -5.13 6.22
C PRO A 167 -44.87 -4.02 6.90
N GLU A 168 -44.86 -2.83 6.29
CA GLU A 168 -45.69 -1.71 6.73
C GLU A 168 -47.18 -2.06 6.56
N PRO A 169 -48.04 -1.68 7.51
CA PRO A 169 -49.48 -1.92 7.41
C PRO A 169 -50.06 -1.10 6.24
N SER A 170 -50.76 -1.79 5.34
CA SER A 170 -51.43 -1.21 4.17
C SER A 170 -52.48 -0.17 4.61
N PRO A 171 -52.59 1.00 3.96
CA PRO A 171 -53.60 2.00 4.31
C PRO A 171 -55.00 1.47 4.00
N ALA A 172 -55.92 1.63 4.94
CA ALA A 172 -57.33 1.31 4.75
C ALA A 172 -57.96 2.24 3.69
N PRO A 173 -58.87 1.74 2.83
CA PRO A 173 -59.53 2.57 1.82
C PRO A 173 -60.47 3.57 2.50
N HIS A 174 -60.32 4.85 2.15
CA HIS A 174 -61.26 5.90 2.54
C HIS A 174 -62.60 5.68 1.83
N VAL A 175 -63.68 5.68 2.62
CA VAL A 175 -65.07 5.80 2.18
C VAL A 175 -65.48 7.26 2.30
#